data_AF-A0A368F0M7-F1
#
_entry.id   AF-A0A368F0M7-F1
#
_cell.length_a   1.000
_cell.length_b   1.000
_cell.length_c   1.000
_cell.angle_alpha   90.00
_cell.angle_beta   90.00
_cell.angle_gamma   90.00
#
_symmetry.space_group_name_H-M   'P 1'
#
loop_
_entity.id
_entity.type
_entity.pdbx_description
1 polymer ?
#
loop_
_entity_poly.entity_id
_entity_poly.type
_entity_poly.pdbx_seq_one_letter_code
_entity_poly.pdbx_strand_id
1 'polypeptide(L)'
;MNNQCDLVTGQCVCREGFSGRRCDTADSSYYCANIDHYTYEAENAVLTNAEIEVREHPGQDSAMTWTGEGFARAHERSSISFKVDNLQTSQKYNIVLRYDAARDPIGWENVQVTVVRPGEAGGECAGSDPSDDFLIARLHPGGRYMEVYPAVCLESDKDYEIRVQFGEKRTGVQDRGAWILIDSMVLAPPTEELLIFKGSDRALQHKMEYDRYQCRNLIMSLTPKEMLSETCERYICPVAAAVLNRTSSCDCDPTGSVSGICSVKGGQCECKPNVIGRRY
;
A
#
# COMPACT_ATOMS: atom_id res chain seq x y z
N MET A 1 -7.05 9.29 17.04
CA MET A 1 -8.38 9.36 17.66
C MET A 1 -8.25 10.12 18.96
N ASN A 2 -9.07 11.15 19.19
CA ASN A 2 -9.18 11.76 20.52
C ASN A 2 -10.20 10.93 21.32
N ASN A 3 -9.82 10.44 22.49
CA ASN A 3 -10.72 9.63 23.34
C ASN A 3 -11.71 10.50 24.14
N GLN A 4 -11.75 11.80 23.86
CA GLN A 4 -12.70 12.74 24.45
C GLN A 4 -13.97 12.78 23.60
N CYS A 5 -14.96 12.01 24.05
CA CYS A 5 -16.30 12.04 23.49
C CYS A 5 -17.24 12.67 24.51
N ASP A 6 -18.16 13.49 24.02
CA ASP A 6 -19.20 14.10 24.85
C ASP A 6 -20.08 13.00 25.45
N LEU A 7 -20.23 13.02 26.78
CA LEU A 7 -20.91 11.94 27.52
C LEU A 7 -22.43 11.92 27.32
N VAL A 8 -23.03 13.00 26.80
CA VAL A 8 -24.48 13.14 26.64
C VAL A 8 -24.91 12.75 25.23
N THR A 9 -24.24 13.31 24.23
CA THR A 9 -24.52 13.10 22.80
C THR A 9 -23.78 11.89 22.24
N GLY A 10 -22.68 11.49 22.89
CA GLY A 10 -21.75 10.48 22.40
C GLY A 10 -20.87 10.95 21.24
N GLN A 11 -20.89 12.24 20.90
CA GLN A 11 -20.10 12.81 19.80
C GLN A 11 -18.62 12.95 20.21
N CYS A 12 -17.73 12.35 19.42
CA CYS A 12 -16.29 12.48 19.60
C CYS A 12 -15.73 13.68 18.82
N VAL A 13 -14.63 14.27 19.32
CA VAL A 13 -13.89 15.31 18.59
C VAL A 13 -13.08 14.67 17.47
N CYS A 14 -13.45 14.94 16.22
CA CYS A 14 -12.82 14.34 15.05
C CYS A 14 -11.62 15.14 14.56
N ARG A 15 -10.65 14.41 13.98
CA ARG A 15 -9.53 15.02 13.25
C ARG A 15 -10.03 15.61 11.94
N GLU A 16 -9.22 16.46 11.33
CA GLU A 16 -9.55 17.11 10.07
C GLU A 16 -9.99 16.09 9.00
N GLY A 17 -11.14 16.40 8.40
CA GLY A 17 -11.78 15.62 7.33
C GLY A 17 -12.44 14.29 7.77
N PHE A 18 -12.33 13.89 9.04
CA PHE A 18 -13.09 12.79 9.62
C PHE A 18 -14.39 13.30 10.24
N SER A 19 -15.44 12.49 10.15
CA SER A 19 -16.78 12.85 10.64
C SER A 19 -17.53 11.65 11.22
N GLY A 20 -18.81 11.87 11.57
CA GLY A 20 -19.65 10.91 12.26
C GLY A 20 -19.46 10.93 13.77
N ARG A 21 -20.37 10.23 14.47
CA ARG A 21 -20.41 10.25 15.94
C ARG A 21 -19.13 9.73 16.60
N ARG A 22 -18.46 8.78 15.94
CA ARG A 22 -17.23 8.14 16.43
C ARG A 22 -15.99 8.45 15.58
N CYS A 23 -16.07 9.42 14.66
CA CYS A 23 -14.97 9.77 13.75
C CYS A 23 -14.50 8.58 12.88
N ASP A 24 -15.46 7.73 12.49
CA ASP A 24 -15.27 6.49 11.73
C ASP A 24 -15.76 6.59 10.27
N THR A 25 -16.01 7.81 9.79
CA THR A 25 -16.32 8.15 8.40
C THR A 25 -15.57 9.41 7.96
N ALA A 26 -15.63 9.76 6.68
CA ALA A 26 -15.10 11.00 6.12
C ALA A 26 -16.23 11.97 5.76
N ASP A 27 -15.91 13.26 5.66
CA ASP A 27 -16.82 14.28 5.13
C ASP A 27 -17.15 14.06 3.65
N SER A 28 -18.20 14.71 3.16
CA SER A 28 -18.54 14.68 1.73
C SER A 28 -17.37 15.22 0.90
N SER A 29 -17.04 14.54 -0.20
CA SER A 29 -15.87 14.83 -1.05
C SER A 29 -14.51 14.43 -0.46
N TYR A 30 -14.49 13.74 0.68
CA TYR A 30 -13.31 13.11 1.26
C TYR A 30 -13.51 11.60 1.44
N TYR A 31 -12.42 10.88 1.61
CA TYR A 31 -12.42 9.44 1.86
C TYR A 31 -11.31 9.00 2.82
N CYS A 32 -11.55 7.86 3.43
CA CYS A 32 -10.57 7.12 4.20
C CYS A 32 -9.77 6.22 3.25
N ALA A 33 -8.49 6.52 3.10
CA ALA A 33 -7.60 5.70 2.29
C ALA A 33 -7.33 4.33 2.94
N ASN A 34 -7.12 3.32 2.11
CA ASN A 34 -6.69 2.01 2.59
C ASN A 34 -5.23 2.06 3.08
N ILE A 35 -4.80 1.00 3.78
CA ILE A 35 -3.43 0.92 4.34
C ILE A 35 -2.33 0.88 3.27
N ASP A 36 -2.69 0.54 2.04
CA ASP A 36 -1.84 0.53 0.84
C ASP A 36 -1.87 1.86 0.07
N HIS A 37 -2.29 2.96 0.71
CA HIS A 37 -2.38 4.28 0.10
C HIS A 37 -1.12 4.70 -0.66
N TYR A 38 0.06 4.45 -0.08
CA TYR A 38 1.34 4.74 -0.73
C TYR A 38 1.73 3.58 -1.66
N THR A 39 0.99 3.47 -2.77
CA THR A 39 1.28 2.55 -3.88
C THR A 39 2.04 3.29 -4.98
N TYR A 40 3.12 2.69 -5.48
CA TYR A 40 3.97 3.19 -6.55
C TYR A 40 4.02 2.13 -7.65
N GLU A 41 3.46 2.43 -8.81
CA GLU A 41 3.36 1.50 -9.93
C GLU A 41 4.72 1.23 -10.56
N ALA A 42 5.02 -0.03 -10.88
CA ALA A 42 6.32 -0.42 -11.39
C ALA A 42 6.55 0.05 -12.84
N GLU A 43 5.50 0.14 -13.64
CA GLU A 43 5.54 0.68 -15.01
C GLU A 43 5.87 2.18 -15.07
N ASN A 44 5.70 2.91 -13.96
CA ASN A 44 6.04 4.32 -13.84
C ASN A 44 7.45 4.55 -13.24
N ALA A 45 8.14 3.49 -12.85
CA ALA A 45 9.45 3.54 -12.21
C ALA A 45 10.60 3.59 -13.24
N VAL A 46 11.82 3.88 -12.76
CA VAL A 46 13.03 3.82 -13.61
C VAL A 46 13.48 2.36 -13.73
N LEU A 47 13.40 1.82 -14.95
CA LEU A 47 13.73 0.42 -15.26
C LEU A 47 15.14 0.28 -15.84
N THR A 48 15.88 -0.73 -15.40
CA THR A 48 17.16 -1.16 -16.00
C THR A 48 17.08 -2.65 -16.32
N ASN A 49 17.24 -3.03 -17.59
CA ASN A 49 17.12 -4.43 -18.06
C ASN A 49 15.76 -5.08 -17.68
N ALA A 50 14.70 -4.27 -17.68
CA ALA A 50 13.31 -4.67 -17.44
C ALA A 50 12.42 -3.94 -18.45
N GLU A 51 11.23 -4.49 -18.70
CA GLU A 51 10.32 -4.01 -19.74
C GLU A 51 8.93 -3.74 -19.16
N ILE A 52 8.21 -2.75 -19.71
CA ILE A 52 6.82 -2.50 -19.34
C ILE A 52 5.93 -3.53 -20.04
N GLU A 53 5.03 -4.17 -19.28
CA GLU A 53 4.01 -5.09 -19.78
C GLU A 53 2.62 -4.55 -19.44
N VAL A 54 2.05 -3.80 -20.39
CA VAL A 54 0.68 -3.27 -20.30
C VAL A 54 -0.33 -4.41 -20.35
N ARG A 55 -1.40 -4.29 -19.55
CA ARG A 55 -2.51 -5.25 -19.50
C ARG A 55 -3.83 -4.55 -19.80
N GLU A 56 -4.65 -5.20 -20.62
CA GLU A 56 -6.02 -4.75 -20.81
C GLU A 56 -6.82 -5.01 -19.53
N HIS A 57 -7.61 -4.02 -19.12
CA HIS A 57 -8.49 -4.18 -17.98
C HIS A 57 -9.45 -5.36 -18.21
N PRO A 58 -9.62 -6.25 -17.22
CA PRO A 58 -10.53 -7.36 -17.38
C PRO A 58 -11.96 -6.86 -17.60
N GLY A 59 -12.74 -7.57 -18.41
CA GLY A 59 -14.18 -7.34 -18.51
C GLY A 59 -14.91 -7.63 -17.18
N GLN A 60 -16.21 -7.40 -17.13
CA GLN A 60 -17.01 -7.45 -15.89
C GLN A 60 -16.94 -8.79 -15.12
N ASP A 61 -16.55 -9.88 -15.77
CA ASP A 61 -16.55 -11.23 -15.19
C ASP A 61 -15.23 -11.62 -14.50
N SER A 62 -14.22 -10.75 -14.51
CA SER A 62 -12.90 -11.08 -13.94
C SER A 62 -12.43 -10.01 -12.96
N ALA A 63 -11.99 -10.45 -11.79
CA ALA A 63 -11.43 -9.55 -10.78
C ALA A 63 -10.07 -9.00 -11.24
N MET A 64 -9.87 -7.70 -11.07
CA MET A 64 -8.59 -7.05 -11.32
C MET A 64 -7.56 -7.55 -10.30
N THR A 65 -6.38 -7.97 -10.78
CA THR A 65 -5.31 -8.53 -9.91
C THR A 65 -4.03 -7.70 -9.90
N TRP A 66 -4.06 -6.49 -10.48
CA TRP A 66 -2.97 -5.53 -10.55
C TRP A 66 -3.52 -4.11 -10.35
N THR A 67 -2.63 -3.15 -10.12
CA THR A 67 -2.96 -1.71 -10.15
C THR A 67 -2.33 -1.05 -11.38
N GLY A 68 -2.66 0.20 -11.64
CA GLY A 68 -2.13 0.90 -12.81
C GLY A 68 -2.51 0.28 -14.16
N GLU A 69 -1.60 0.44 -15.13
CA GLU A 69 -1.77 0.03 -16.53
C GLU A 69 -1.22 -1.39 -16.79
N GLY A 70 -0.49 -1.98 -15.86
CA GLY A 70 0.04 -3.33 -16.02
C GLY A 70 1.13 -3.67 -15.03
N PHE A 71 2.31 -4.01 -15.56
CA PHE A 71 3.43 -4.52 -14.78
C PHE A 71 4.77 -4.04 -15.34
N ALA A 72 5.82 -4.15 -14.54
CA ALA A 72 7.20 -4.25 -15.03
C ALA A 72 7.65 -5.72 -15.06
N ARG A 73 8.06 -6.21 -16.23
CA ARG A 73 8.69 -7.52 -16.41
C ARG A 73 10.18 -7.42 -16.05
N ALA A 74 10.53 -7.97 -14.89
CA ALA A 74 11.88 -8.04 -14.38
C ALA A 74 12.57 -9.35 -14.80
N HIS A 75 13.84 -9.26 -15.17
CA HIS A 75 14.73 -10.38 -15.50
C HIS A 75 15.85 -10.51 -14.46
N GLU A 76 16.65 -11.58 -14.54
CA GLU A 76 17.90 -11.63 -13.80
C GLU A 76 18.78 -10.43 -14.16
N ARG A 77 19.40 -9.83 -13.14
CA ARG A 77 20.25 -8.64 -13.22
C ARG A 77 19.50 -7.37 -13.64
N SER A 78 18.18 -7.35 -13.51
CA SER A 78 17.38 -6.15 -13.70
C SER A 78 17.26 -5.34 -12.42
N SER A 79 16.87 -4.06 -12.56
CA SER A 79 16.48 -3.25 -11.42
C SER A 79 15.30 -2.32 -11.74
N ILE A 80 14.49 -2.07 -10.71
CA ILE A 80 13.35 -1.14 -10.73
C ILE A 80 13.59 -0.12 -9.62
N SER A 81 13.61 1.17 -9.96
CA SER A 81 13.88 2.24 -9.00
C SER A 81 12.66 3.14 -8.84
N PHE A 82 12.04 3.07 -7.66
CA PHE A 82 10.84 3.81 -7.30
C PHE A 82 11.21 5.15 -6.67
N LYS A 83 10.59 6.23 -7.14
CA LYS A 83 10.68 7.56 -6.51
C LYS A 83 9.59 7.69 -5.45
N VAL A 84 9.98 8.07 -4.23
CA VAL A 84 9.10 8.26 -3.07
C VAL A 84 9.24 9.70 -2.59
N ASP A 85 8.27 10.56 -2.88
CA ASP A 85 8.32 12.01 -2.64
C ASP A 85 7.03 12.59 -2.03
N ASN A 86 6.13 11.73 -1.56
CA ASN A 86 4.79 12.13 -1.11
C ASN A 86 4.42 11.63 0.29
N LEU A 87 5.39 11.12 1.07
CA LEU A 87 5.13 10.66 2.45
C LEU A 87 4.69 11.82 3.35
N GLN A 88 3.54 11.64 4.00
CA GLN A 88 2.93 12.65 4.87
C GLN A 88 3.14 12.39 6.37
N THR A 89 3.61 11.19 6.73
CA THR A 89 3.84 10.80 8.12
C THR A 89 5.23 10.22 8.26
N SER A 90 6.01 10.72 9.21
CA SER A 90 7.26 10.07 9.61
C SER A 90 6.93 8.84 10.43
N GLN A 91 7.39 7.65 10.04
CA GLN A 91 7.19 6.39 10.79
C GLN A 91 7.89 5.20 10.11
N LYS A 92 7.76 4.01 10.72
CA LYS A 92 8.16 2.75 10.08
C LYS A 92 7.16 2.30 9.02
N TYR A 93 7.68 1.85 7.89
CA TYR A 93 6.96 1.27 6.77
C TYR A 93 7.55 -0.09 6.41
N ASN A 94 6.70 -1.10 6.26
CA ASN A 94 7.08 -2.27 5.49
C ASN A 94 7.08 -1.90 4.00
N ILE A 95 8.11 -2.34 3.30
CA ILE A 95 8.13 -2.32 1.84
C ILE A 95 7.43 -3.60 1.38
N VAL A 96 6.34 -3.47 0.64
CA VAL A 96 5.58 -4.59 0.09
C VAL A 96 5.75 -4.57 -1.43
N LEU A 97 6.21 -5.68 -1.99
CA LEU A 97 6.28 -5.87 -3.44
C LEU A 97 5.07 -6.67 -3.88
N ARG A 98 4.20 -6.09 -4.72
CA ARG A 98 3.13 -6.81 -5.42
C ARG A 98 3.68 -7.37 -6.73
N TYR A 99 3.34 -8.62 -7.04
CA TYR A 99 3.85 -9.32 -8.20
C TYR A 99 2.88 -10.39 -8.68
N ASP A 100 2.96 -10.75 -9.96
CA ASP A 100 2.26 -11.91 -10.51
C ASP A 100 3.24 -13.08 -10.67
N ALA A 101 3.05 -14.09 -9.82
CA ALA A 101 3.74 -15.37 -9.87
C ALA A 101 2.78 -16.55 -10.14
N ALA A 102 1.59 -16.31 -10.71
CA ALA A 102 0.57 -17.35 -10.90
C ALA A 102 1.05 -18.53 -11.74
N ARG A 103 2.01 -18.30 -12.65
CA ARG A 103 2.62 -19.32 -13.52
C ARG A 103 4.05 -19.69 -13.11
N ASP A 104 4.56 -19.16 -11.99
CA ASP A 104 5.91 -19.39 -11.52
C ASP A 104 5.92 -20.48 -10.43
N PRO A 105 6.41 -21.70 -10.73
CA PRO A 105 6.45 -22.80 -9.76
C PRO A 105 7.63 -22.69 -8.78
N ILE A 106 8.55 -21.74 -8.99
CA ILE A 106 9.81 -21.63 -8.24
C ILE A 106 9.80 -20.40 -7.34
N GLY A 107 9.35 -19.25 -7.87
CA GLY A 107 9.55 -17.95 -7.25
C GLY A 107 10.96 -17.38 -7.50
N TRP A 108 11.38 -16.42 -6.69
CA TRP A 108 12.65 -15.69 -6.84
C TRP A 108 13.43 -15.62 -5.52
N GLU A 109 14.63 -16.17 -5.49
CA GLU A 109 15.45 -16.27 -4.27
C GLU A 109 16.21 -14.99 -3.93
N ASN A 110 16.78 -14.32 -4.93
CA ASN A 110 17.68 -13.19 -4.71
C ASN A 110 17.04 -11.89 -5.21
N VAL A 111 16.21 -11.29 -4.37
CA VAL A 111 15.75 -9.90 -4.55
C VAL A 111 16.37 -9.04 -3.46
N GLN A 112 17.03 -7.96 -3.86
CA GLN A 112 17.62 -6.99 -2.93
C GLN A 112 16.84 -5.69 -3.02
N VAL A 113 16.51 -5.11 -1.87
CA VAL A 113 15.83 -3.82 -1.78
C VAL A 113 16.76 -2.87 -1.06
N THR A 114 17.05 -1.73 -1.68
CA THR A 114 17.93 -0.70 -1.13
C THR A 114 17.18 0.61 -1.02
N VAL A 115 17.14 1.18 0.18
CA VAL A 115 16.60 2.52 0.44
C VAL A 115 17.73 3.53 0.28
N VAL A 116 17.55 4.49 -0.62
CA VAL A 116 18.49 5.60 -0.80
C VAL A 116 17.89 6.84 -0.15
N ARG A 117 18.49 7.26 0.97
CA ARG A 117 18.07 8.45 1.73
C ARG A 117 18.65 9.73 1.11
N PRO A 118 17.95 10.87 1.20
CA PRO A 118 18.47 12.17 0.73
C PRO A 118 19.55 12.75 1.66
N GLY A 119 19.67 12.21 2.87
CA GLY A 119 20.64 12.63 3.89
C GLY A 119 20.52 11.75 5.14
N GLU A 120 21.19 12.15 6.22
CA GLU A 120 21.10 11.46 7.50
C GLU A 120 19.66 11.46 8.05
N ALA A 121 19.29 10.35 8.67
CA ALA A 121 17.97 10.19 9.27
C ALA A 121 17.85 11.11 10.50
N GLY A 122 16.72 11.81 10.63
CA GLY A 122 16.46 12.74 11.71
C GLY A 122 15.13 12.47 12.42
N GLY A 123 14.80 13.32 13.39
CA GLY A 123 13.52 13.28 14.10
C GLY A 123 13.19 11.91 14.69
N GLU A 124 12.03 11.38 14.32
CA GLU A 124 11.55 10.06 14.76
C GLU A 124 12.39 8.88 14.21
N CYS A 125 13.14 9.12 13.12
CA CYS A 125 14.00 8.13 12.48
C CYS A 125 15.49 8.32 12.80
N ALA A 126 15.87 9.19 13.73
CA ALA A 126 17.28 9.47 14.07
C ALA A 126 18.08 8.23 14.55
N GLY A 127 17.39 7.17 14.97
CA GLY A 127 18.00 5.90 15.37
C GLY A 127 18.15 4.86 14.26
N SER A 128 17.83 5.19 13.00
CA SER A 128 17.97 4.26 11.87
C SER A 128 19.43 3.99 11.54
N ASP A 129 19.79 2.71 11.43
CA ASP A 129 21.13 2.30 11.04
C ASP A 129 21.22 2.19 9.51
N PRO A 130 22.33 2.57 8.86
CA PRO A 130 22.50 2.39 7.42
C PRO A 130 22.31 0.94 6.94
N SER A 131 22.52 -0.06 7.80
CA SER A 131 22.24 -1.46 7.47
C SER A 131 20.75 -1.79 7.39
N ASP A 132 19.88 -1.00 8.02
CA ASP A 132 18.41 -1.13 7.89
C ASP A 132 17.93 -0.80 6.46
N ASP A 133 18.73 -0.05 5.71
CA ASP A 133 18.41 0.38 4.34
C ASP A 133 18.73 -0.68 3.28
N PHE A 134 19.32 -1.82 3.66
CA PHE A 134 19.58 -2.95 2.78
C PHE A 134 18.81 -4.19 3.22
N LEU A 135 17.78 -4.55 2.45
CA LEU A 135 16.89 -5.66 2.75
C LEU A 135 16.99 -6.73 1.68
N ILE A 136 16.70 -7.97 2.06
CA ILE A 136 16.62 -9.10 1.15
C ILE A 136 15.18 -9.62 1.16
N ALA A 137 14.64 -9.85 -0.03
CA ALA A 137 13.32 -10.40 -0.24
C ALA A 137 13.40 -11.70 -1.05
N ARG A 138 12.41 -12.56 -0.85
CA ARG A 138 12.20 -13.78 -1.63
C ARG A 138 10.77 -13.77 -2.16
N LEU A 139 10.59 -13.83 -3.47
CA LEU A 139 9.24 -13.86 -4.05
C LEU A 139 8.78 -15.31 -4.11
N HIS A 140 7.64 -15.62 -3.49
CA HIS A 140 7.19 -16.99 -3.35
C HIS A 140 6.40 -17.43 -4.60
N PRO A 141 6.50 -18.72 -4.99
CA PRO A 141 5.72 -19.25 -6.10
C PRO A 141 4.22 -19.12 -5.82
N GLY A 142 3.44 -18.71 -6.82
CA GLY A 142 2.00 -18.46 -6.68
C GLY A 142 1.62 -17.31 -5.73
N GLY A 143 2.59 -16.56 -5.21
CA GLY A 143 2.35 -15.39 -4.38
C GLY A 143 1.78 -14.21 -5.20
N ARG A 144 1.12 -13.29 -4.49
CA ARG A 144 0.63 -12.01 -5.04
C ARG A 144 1.35 -10.79 -4.49
N TYR A 145 1.91 -10.94 -3.29
CA TYR A 145 2.72 -9.91 -2.67
C TYR A 145 3.76 -10.54 -1.74
N MET A 146 4.79 -9.76 -1.41
CA MET A 146 5.79 -10.08 -0.41
C MET A 146 6.03 -8.85 0.44
N GLU A 147 5.86 -9.00 1.75
CA GLU A 147 6.18 -7.97 2.73
C GLU A 147 7.61 -8.15 3.22
N VAL A 148 8.47 -7.17 2.93
CA VAL A 148 9.89 -7.19 3.26
C VAL A 148 10.09 -6.76 4.71
N TYR A 149 10.93 -7.51 5.43
CA TYR A 149 11.25 -7.27 6.84
C TYR A 149 12.77 -7.14 7.05
N PRO A 150 13.22 -6.32 8.04
CA PRO A 150 12.40 -5.47 8.91
C PRO A 150 11.80 -4.24 8.19
N ALA A 151 10.87 -3.56 8.87
CA ALA A 151 10.33 -2.29 8.39
C ALA A 151 11.36 -1.15 8.50
N VAL A 152 11.35 -0.24 7.54
CA VAL A 152 12.27 0.91 7.46
C VAL A 152 11.61 2.17 7.97
N CYS A 153 12.32 2.98 8.76
CA CYS A 153 11.82 4.29 9.18
C CYS A 153 12.06 5.31 8.08
N LEU A 154 10.99 5.94 7.59
CA LEU A 154 11.02 7.00 6.58
C LEU A 154 10.36 8.25 7.16
N GLU A 155 10.91 9.40 6.82
CA GLU A 155 10.44 10.71 7.28
C GLU A 155 9.49 11.31 6.24
N SER A 156 8.52 12.08 6.72
CA SER A 156 7.67 12.90 5.85
C SER A 156 8.48 14.01 5.19
N ASP A 157 7.98 14.52 4.05
CA ASP A 157 8.55 15.66 3.34
C ASP A 157 10.03 15.48 2.91
N LYS A 158 10.44 14.22 2.69
CA LYS A 158 11.75 13.84 2.14
C LYS A 158 11.59 12.99 0.89
N ASP A 159 12.52 13.18 -0.05
CA ASP A 159 12.59 12.41 -1.29
C ASP A 159 13.51 11.20 -1.12
N TYR A 160 12.97 10.00 -1.30
CA TYR A 160 13.70 8.75 -1.29
C TYR A 160 13.69 8.10 -2.66
N GLU A 161 14.70 7.28 -2.93
CA GLU A 161 14.67 6.30 -4.01
C GLU A 161 14.74 4.90 -3.40
N ILE A 162 13.80 4.03 -3.76
CA ILE A 162 13.82 2.63 -3.33
C ILE A 162 14.14 1.78 -4.55
N ARG A 163 15.31 1.14 -4.53
CA ARG A 163 15.82 0.31 -5.62
C ARG A 163 15.55 -1.16 -5.33
N VAL A 164 14.86 -1.84 -6.23
CA VAL A 164 14.66 -3.29 -6.20
C VAL A 164 15.54 -3.91 -7.27
N GLN A 165 16.51 -4.72 -6.86
CA GLN A 165 17.44 -5.42 -7.72
C GLN A 165 17.14 -6.91 -7.76
N PHE A 166 17.03 -7.45 -8.96
CA PHE A 166 16.74 -8.85 -9.21
C PHE A 166 18.05 -9.57 -9.52
N GLY A 167 18.57 -10.32 -8.55
CA GLY A 167 19.75 -11.17 -8.71
C GLY A 167 19.43 -12.47 -9.47
N GLU A 168 20.19 -13.53 -9.18
CA GLU A 168 19.87 -14.88 -9.70
C GLU A 168 18.52 -15.34 -9.16
N LYS A 169 17.63 -15.81 -10.04
CA LYS A 169 16.32 -16.33 -9.64
C LYS A 169 16.48 -17.51 -8.70
N ARG A 170 17.48 -18.35 -8.96
CA ARG A 170 17.91 -19.45 -8.09
C ARG A 170 19.42 -19.52 -8.03
N THR A 171 19.95 -19.63 -6.82
CA THR A 171 21.39 -19.62 -6.59
C THR A 171 22.05 -20.81 -7.28
N GLY A 172 23.01 -20.53 -8.16
CA GLY A 172 23.79 -21.56 -8.85
C GLY A 172 23.06 -22.30 -9.99
N VAL A 173 21.86 -21.85 -10.38
CA VAL A 173 21.13 -22.36 -11.55
C VAL A 173 21.05 -21.25 -12.59
N GLN A 174 21.68 -21.45 -13.75
CA GLN A 174 21.55 -20.50 -14.85
C GLN A 174 20.19 -20.65 -15.53
N ASP A 175 19.36 -19.61 -15.41
CA ASP A 175 18.09 -19.50 -16.13
C ASP A 175 18.03 -18.18 -16.91
N ARG A 176 18.49 -18.22 -18.17
CA ARG A 176 18.47 -17.05 -19.06
C ARG A 176 17.05 -16.61 -19.45
N GLY A 177 16.05 -17.45 -19.20
CA GLY A 177 14.64 -17.16 -19.45
C GLY A 177 13.90 -16.72 -18.19
N ALA A 178 14.58 -16.55 -17.06
CA ALA A 178 13.95 -16.14 -15.82
C ALA A 178 13.33 -14.73 -15.95
N TRP A 179 12.05 -14.65 -15.59
CA TRP A 179 11.33 -13.40 -15.46
C TRP A 179 10.28 -13.48 -14.34
N ILE A 180 9.84 -12.30 -13.88
CA ILE A 180 8.70 -12.11 -12.99
C ILE A 180 8.03 -10.77 -13.32
N LEU A 181 6.72 -10.67 -13.07
CA LEU A 181 5.97 -9.43 -13.25
C LEU A 181 5.81 -8.73 -11.91
N ILE A 182 6.30 -7.50 -11.80
CA ILE A 182 6.14 -6.64 -10.64
C ILE A 182 5.02 -5.66 -10.96
N ASP A 183 4.00 -5.65 -10.11
CA ASP A 183 2.83 -4.77 -10.20
C ASP A 183 3.20 -3.41 -9.61
N SER A 184 3.43 -3.39 -8.31
CA SER A 184 3.69 -2.16 -7.58
C SER A 184 4.59 -2.39 -6.37
N MET A 185 5.17 -1.30 -5.88
CA MET A 185 5.70 -1.23 -4.51
C MET A 185 4.69 -0.49 -3.63
N VAL A 186 4.45 -1.00 -2.42
CA VAL A 186 3.57 -0.36 -1.43
C VAL A 186 4.37 -0.08 -0.16
N LEU A 187 4.23 1.13 0.39
CA LEU A 187 4.72 1.49 1.71
C LEU A 187 3.56 1.45 2.71
N ALA A 188 3.56 0.44 3.57
CA ALA A 188 2.49 0.22 4.54
C ALA A 188 3.07 0.05 5.94
N PRO A 189 2.63 0.83 6.95
CA PRO A 189 3.10 0.65 8.32
C PRO A 189 2.83 -0.77 8.85
N PRO A 190 3.71 -1.31 9.71
CA PRO A 190 3.44 -2.55 10.41
C PRO A 190 2.15 -2.43 11.24
N THR A 191 1.34 -3.50 11.28
CA THR A 191 0.07 -3.48 12.02
C THR A 191 0.29 -3.14 13.49
N GLU A 192 1.32 -3.69 14.11
CA GLU A 192 1.70 -3.45 15.51
C GLU A 192 2.15 -2.02 15.80
N GLU A 193 2.53 -1.24 14.78
CA GLU A 193 2.92 0.15 14.95
C GLU A 193 1.75 1.13 14.89
N LEU A 194 0.59 0.69 14.38
CA LEU A 194 -0.59 1.54 14.28
C LEU A 194 -1.17 1.84 15.66
N LEU A 195 -1.42 3.13 15.93
CA LEU A 195 -1.93 3.60 17.23
C LEU A 195 -3.26 2.96 17.65
N ILE A 196 -4.08 2.52 16.70
CA ILE A 196 -5.34 1.80 16.97
C ILE A 196 -5.12 0.40 17.54
N PHE A 197 -3.94 -0.19 17.32
CA PHE A 197 -3.63 -1.58 17.63
C PHE A 197 -2.60 -1.73 18.78
N LYS A 198 -2.16 -0.64 19.40
CA LYS A 198 -1.20 -0.65 20.51
C LYS A 198 -1.61 0.18 21.73
N GLY A 199 -1.02 -0.14 22.89
CA GLY A 199 -1.10 0.69 24.11
C GLY A 199 -2.28 0.43 25.06
N SER A 200 -3.23 -0.44 24.74
CA SER A 200 -4.31 -0.85 25.67
C SER A 200 -4.85 -2.24 25.34
N ASP A 201 -5.51 -2.89 26.31
CA ASP A 201 -6.18 -4.19 26.10
C ASP A 201 -7.23 -4.11 24.98
N ARG A 202 -7.95 -2.99 24.89
CA ARG A 202 -8.92 -2.74 23.83
C ARG A 202 -8.25 -2.63 22.45
N ALA A 203 -7.11 -1.94 22.36
CA ALA A 203 -6.35 -1.84 21.12
C ALA A 203 -5.82 -3.22 20.68
N LEU A 204 -5.37 -4.04 21.64
CA LEU A 204 -4.95 -5.40 21.36
C LEU A 204 -6.13 -6.29 20.89
N GLN A 205 -7.33 -6.13 21.45
CA GLN A 205 -8.54 -6.79 20.94
C GLN A 205 -8.86 -6.37 19.49
N HIS A 206 -8.75 -5.08 19.17
CA HIS A 206 -8.92 -4.60 17.80
C HIS A 206 -7.90 -5.23 16.85
N LYS A 207 -6.63 -5.32 17.28
CA LYS A 207 -5.58 -5.99 16.52
C LYS A 207 -5.91 -7.47 16.27
N MET A 208 -6.29 -8.20 17.32
CA MET A 208 -6.65 -9.62 17.23
C MET A 208 -7.82 -9.85 16.27
N GLU A 209 -8.83 -8.98 16.28
CA GLU A 209 -9.95 -9.06 15.33
C GLU A 209 -9.50 -8.76 13.89
N TYR A 210 -8.72 -7.70 13.70
CA TYR A 210 -8.18 -7.31 12.39
C TYR A 210 -7.31 -8.41 11.76
N ASP A 211 -6.45 -9.03 12.58
CA ASP A 211 -5.60 -10.15 12.18
C ASP A 211 -6.44 -11.41 11.92
N ARG A 212 -7.42 -11.71 12.78
CA ARG A 212 -8.32 -12.88 12.61
C ARG A 212 -9.07 -12.82 11.28
N TYR A 213 -9.55 -11.65 10.89
CA TYR A 213 -10.25 -11.44 9.61
C TYR A 213 -9.30 -11.19 8.43
N GLN A 214 -7.98 -11.26 8.66
CA GLN A 214 -6.95 -11.12 7.62
C GLN A 214 -7.07 -9.80 6.84
N CYS A 215 -7.53 -8.73 7.49
CA CYS A 215 -7.89 -7.50 6.79
C CYS A 215 -6.69 -6.86 6.05
N ARG A 216 -5.48 -6.89 6.64
CA ARG A 216 -4.24 -6.46 5.94
C ARG A 216 -4.01 -7.29 4.69
N ASN A 217 -4.06 -8.62 4.80
CA ASN A 217 -3.79 -9.53 3.69
C ASN A 217 -4.78 -9.32 2.53
N LEU A 218 -6.07 -9.13 2.83
CA LEU A 218 -7.09 -8.88 1.81
C LEU A 218 -6.81 -7.60 1.02
N ILE A 219 -6.43 -6.51 1.70
CA ILE A 219 -6.04 -5.25 1.05
C ILE A 219 -4.74 -5.39 0.25
N MET A 220 -3.70 -6.01 0.84
CA MET A 220 -2.43 -6.23 0.13
C MET A 220 -2.59 -7.09 -1.12
N SER A 221 -3.56 -8.01 -1.13
CA SER A 221 -3.88 -8.90 -2.25
C SER A 221 -4.88 -8.32 -3.26
N LEU A 222 -5.21 -7.02 -3.17
CA LEU A 222 -6.16 -6.33 -4.04
C LEU A 222 -7.56 -6.96 -4.04
N THR A 223 -8.02 -7.43 -2.88
CA THR A 223 -9.37 -7.99 -2.76
C THR A 223 -10.41 -6.90 -3.03
N PRO A 224 -11.37 -7.10 -3.96
CA PRO A 224 -12.43 -6.15 -4.24
C PRO A 224 -13.22 -5.80 -2.97
N LYS A 225 -13.63 -4.54 -2.86
CA LYS A 225 -14.33 -4.03 -1.67
C LYS A 225 -15.60 -4.83 -1.37
N GLU A 226 -16.32 -5.24 -2.40
CA GLU A 226 -17.57 -6.00 -2.33
C GLU A 226 -17.38 -7.39 -1.70
N MET A 227 -16.14 -7.88 -1.67
CA MET A 227 -15.76 -9.15 -1.05
C MET A 227 -15.24 -8.98 0.38
N LEU A 228 -15.03 -7.75 0.86
CA LEU A 228 -14.57 -7.50 2.22
C LEU A 228 -15.70 -7.71 3.22
N SER A 229 -15.37 -8.31 4.37
CA SER A 229 -16.31 -8.41 5.49
C SER A 229 -16.60 -7.02 6.09
N GLU A 230 -17.81 -6.85 6.66
CA GLU A 230 -18.17 -5.64 7.41
C GLU A 230 -17.14 -5.30 8.51
N THR A 231 -16.52 -6.33 9.11
CA THR A 231 -15.44 -6.19 10.09
C THR A 231 -14.23 -5.46 9.49
N CYS A 232 -13.70 -5.92 8.36
CA CYS A 232 -12.54 -5.27 7.73
C CYS A 232 -12.90 -3.88 7.22
N GLU A 233 -14.08 -3.74 6.65
CA GLU A 233 -14.63 -2.48 6.21
C GLU A 233 -14.73 -1.43 7.34
N ARG A 234 -15.04 -1.85 8.56
CA ARG A 234 -15.09 -0.95 9.74
C ARG A 234 -13.71 -0.42 10.14
N TYR A 235 -12.63 -1.12 9.80
CA TYR A 235 -11.27 -0.70 10.12
C TYR A 235 -10.64 0.27 9.12
N ILE A 236 -11.24 0.47 7.94
CA ILE A 236 -10.66 1.33 6.89
C ILE A 236 -10.42 2.77 7.40
N CYS A 237 -11.44 3.45 7.91
CA CYS A 237 -11.27 4.82 8.46
C CYS A 237 -10.37 4.90 9.69
N PRO A 238 -10.52 4.01 10.70
CA PRO A 238 -9.61 3.98 11.84
C PRO A 238 -8.14 3.74 11.47
N VAL A 239 -7.86 2.87 10.50
CA VAL A 239 -6.50 2.62 9.98
C VAL A 239 -6.01 3.82 9.17
N ALA A 240 -6.84 4.41 8.30
CA ALA A 240 -6.50 5.64 7.59
C ALA A 240 -6.07 6.75 8.55
N ALA A 241 -6.82 6.93 9.65
CA ALA A 241 -6.49 7.91 10.69
C ALA A 241 -5.16 7.61 11.41
N ALA A 242 -4.76 6.34 11.49
CA ALA A 242 -3.50 5.93 12.08
C ALA A 242 -2.31 6.07 11.11
N VAL A 243 -2.54 5.90 9.80
CA VAL A 243 -1.50 5.98 8.76
C VAL A 243 -1.27 7.43 8.27
N LEU A 244 -2.35 8.17 8.01
CA LEU A 244 -2.29 9.48 7.36
C LEU A 244 -2.61 10.64 8.30
N ASN A 245 -3.17 10.37 9.48
CA ASN A 245 -3.64 11.38 10.43
C ASN A 245 -4.76 12.32 9.88
N ARG A 246 -5.19 12.14 8.63
CA ARG A 246 -6.22 12.91 7.92
C ARG A 246 -7.00 12.01 6.95
N THR A 247 -8.12 12.51 6.41
CA THR A 247 -8.75 11.91 5.23
C THR A 247 -8.13 12.45 3.94
N SER A 248 -8.41 11.78 2.83
CA SER A 248 -7.92 12.15 1.50
C SER A 248 -9.03 12.79 0.69
N SER A 249 -8.70 13.80 -0.12
CA SER A 249 -9.66 14.42 -1.04
C SER A 249 -10.04 13.43 -2.15
N CYS A 250 -11.32 13.39 -2.53
CA CYS A 250 -11.77 12.53 -3.63
C CYS A 250 -11.06 12.87 -4.95
N ASP A 251 -10.98 14.15 -5.28
CA ASP A 251 -10.38 14.68 -6.52
C ASP A 251 -10.85 13.94 -7.80
N CYS A 252 -12.14 13.58 -7.85
CA CYS A 252 -12.75 12.97 -9.03
C CYS A 252 -12.71 13.92 -10.22
N ASP A 253 -12.35 13.40 -11.38
CA ASP A 253 -12.21 14.16 -12.61
C ASP A 253 -13.60 14.53 -13.17
N PRO A 254 -13.88 15.81 -13.46
CA PRO A 254 -15.19 16.25 -13.92
C PRO A 254 -15.55 15.72 -15.33
N THR A 255 -14.55 15.37 -16.13
CA THR A 255 -14.73 14.80 -17.47
C THR A 255 -14.93 13.30 -17.43
N GLY A 256 -14.24 12.58 -16.53
CA GLY A 256 -14.30 11.13 -16.36
C GLY A 256 -15.43 10.64 -15.46
N SER A 257 -15.74 11.36 -14.37
CA SER A 257 -16.64 10.90 -13.33
C SER A 257 -18.04 11.55 -13.38
N VAL A 258 -19.02 10.85 -12.81
CA VAL A 258 -20.42 11.31 -12.71
C VAL A 258 -20.57 12.45 -11.70
N SER A 259 -19.77 12.48 -10.64
CA SER A 259 -19.79 13.53 -9.62
C SER A 259 -18.41 13.75 -8.99
N GLY A 260 -18.26 14.82 -8.21
CA GLY A 260 -17.08 15.09 -7.38
C GLY A 260 -17.02 14.27 -6.08
N ILE A 261 -18.03 13.44 -5.81
CA ILE A 261 -18.16 12.65 -4.59
C ILE A 261 -17.71 11.22 -4.89
N CYS A 262 -16.83 10.70 -4.04
CA CYS A 262 -16.32 9.33 -4.12
C CYS A 262 -16.80 8.47 -2.95
N SER A 263 -16.55 7.16 -3.03
CA SER A 263 -16.84 6.24 -1.94
C SER A 263 -16.00 6.58 -0.70
N VAL A 264 -16.65 6.74 0.45
CA VAL A 264 -16.01 7.08 1.74
C VAL A 264 -14.85 6.14 2.10
N LYS A 265 -14.94 4.86 1.74
CA LYS A 265 -13.88 3.87 1.99
C LYS A 265 -13.19 3.55 0.67
N GLY A 266 -11.90 3.85 0.58
CA GLY A 266 -11.06 3.62 -0.60
C GLY A 266 -11.09 4.74 -1.65
N GLY A 267 -12.11 5.59 -1.67
CA GLY A 267 -12.11 6.81 -2.49
C GLY A 267 -12.42 6.59 -3.97
N GLN A 268 -13.06 5.48 -4.33
CA GLN A 268 -13.45 5.19 -5.72
C GLN A 268 -14.54 6.17 -6.19
N CYS A 269 -14.27 6.89 -7.27
CA CYS A 269 -15.24 7.75 -7.95
C CYS A 269 -16.19 6.91 -8.81
N GLU A 270 -17.40 7.42 -9.06
CA GLU A 270 -18.33 6.81 -10.01
C GLU A 270 -17.96 7.22 -11.43
N CYS A 271 -17.42 6.26 -12.19
CA CYS A 271 -16.90 6.48 -13.54
C CYS A 271 -18.03 6.60 -14.57
N LYS A 272 -17.86 7.45 -15.59
CA LYS A 272 -18.71 7.43 -16.79
C LYS A 272 -18.45 6.15 -17.62
N PRO A 273 -19.34 5.79 -18.56
CA PRO A 273 -19.14 4.62 -19.40
C PRO A 273 -17.78 4.61 -20.11
N ASN A 274 -17.08 3.47 -20.04
CA ASN A 274 -15.74 3.22 -20.60
C ASN A 274 -14.60 4.02 -19.93
N VAL A 275 -14.84 4.60 -18.76
CA VAL A 275 -13.82 5.24 -17.93
C VAL A 275 -13.49 4.35 -16.75
N ILE A 276 -12.22 4.34 -16.35
CA ILE A 276 -11.67 3.46 -15.31
C ILE A 276 -10.64 4.21 -14.45
N GLY A 277 -10.42 3.70 -13.25
CA GLY A 277 -9.46 4.23 -12.30
C GLY A 277 -10.14 4.89 -11.09
N ARG A 278 -9.36 5.18 -10.04
CA ARG A 278 -9.93 5.73 -8.79
C ARG A 278 -10.60 7.09 -9.00
N ARG A 279 -9.97 7.96 -9.81
CA ARG A 279 -10.33 9.37 -10.00
C ARG A 279 -11.17 9.65 -11.23
N TYR A 280 -11.36 8.69 -12.12
CA TYR A 280 -12.03 8.89 -13.40
C TYR A 280 -13.25 8.01 -13.45
#